data_AF-A0A351X535-F1
#
_entry.id   AF-A0A351X535-F1
#
_cell.length_a   1.000
_cell.length_b   1.000
_cell.length_c   1.000
_cell.angle_alpha   90.00
_cell.angle_beta   90.00
_cell.angle_gamma   90.00
#
_symmetry.space_group_name_H-M   'P 1'
#
loop_
_entity.id
_entity.type
_entity.pdbx_description
1 polymer ?
#
loop_
_entity_poly.entity_id
_entity_poly.type
_entity_poly.pdbx_seq_one_letter_code
_entity_poly.pdbx_strand_id
1 'polypeptide(L)'
;MDLGSVMLILALALGVGIYISLPLTRHPASEKLVANQKSADDIDHKRSALLAERDRVLTALQELDFDQALGKIPAEDYPVQRTALMTTGADVLRQLDQLGPGDGSGSSAEDRLEAAVAARRTDVRRIANNGMDDLELAIAARRRERQEKSAGFCPKCGNPAQNSDVFCSHCGTTL
;
A
#
# COMPACT_ATOMS: atom_id res chain seq x y z
N MET A 1 -21.03 49.35 21.68
CA MET A 1 -21.34 48.20 20.81
C MET A 1 -22.76 47.77 21.13
N ASP A 2 -23.60 47.57 20.12
CA ASP A 2 -24.97 47.07 20.34
C ASP A 2 -24.93 45.72 21.04
N LEU A 3 -25.81 45.55 22.04
CA LEU A 3 -25.87 44.33 22.84
C LEU A 3 -26.08 43.07 21.99
N GLY A 4 -26.77 43.23 20.85
CA GLY A 4 -27.00 42.15 19.88
C GLY A 4 -25.72 41.65 19.19
N SER A 5 -24.76 42.53 18.88
CA SER A 5 -23.52 42.08 18.22
C SER A 5 -22.62 41.32 19.19
N VAL A 6 -22.62 41.71 20.47
CA VAL A 6 -21.87 41.02 21.53
C VAL A 6 -22.40 39.59 21.74
N MET A 7 -23.71 39.40 21.77
CA MET A 7 -24.33 38.07 21.92
C MET A 7 -24.05 37.14 20.73
N LEU A 8 -24.04 37.68 19.51
CA LEU A 8 -23.77 36.90 18.30
C LEU A 8 -22.32 36.41 18.28
N ILE A 9 -21.37 37.28 18.61
CA ILE A 9 -19.94 36.93 18.66
C ILE A 9 -19.68 35.86 19.74
N LEU A 10 -20.31 35.99 20.91
CA LEU A 10 -20.18 35.02 22.00
C LEU A 10 -20.69 33.63 21.59
N ALA A 11 -21.87 33.56 20.97
CA ALA A 11 -22.46 32.30 20.52
C ALA A 11 -21.60 31.59 19.47
N LEU A 12 -21.04 32.35 18.52
CA LEU A 12 -20.13 31.82 17.51
C LEU A 12 -18.83 31.29 18.15
N ALA A 13 -18.24 32.06 19.07
CA ALA A 13 -17.02 31.66 19.77
C ALA A 13 -17.22 30.37 20.57
N LEU A 14 -18.36 30.23 21.26
CA LEU A 14 -18.72 29.01 21.99
C LEU A 14 -18.90 27.81 21.06
N GLY A 15 -19.63 27.98 19.95
CA GLY A 15 -19.83 26.92 18.97
C GLY A 15 -18.52 26.41 18.35
N VAL A 16 -17.65 27.33 17.95
CA VAL A 16 -16.32 27.02 17.42
C VAL A 16 -15.44 26.36 18.49
N GLY A 17 -15.46 26.88 19.72
CA GLY A 17 -14.73 26.29 20.84
C GLY A 17 -15.15 24.85 21.12
N ILE A 18 -16.45 24.57 21.13
CA ILE A 18 -16.98 23.21 21.30
C ILE A 18 -16.54 22.31 20.15
N TYR A 19 -16.66 22.76 18.91
CA TYR A 19 -16.26 22.00 17.73
C TYR A 19 -14.77 21.61 17.75
N ILE A 20 -13.89 22.53 18.16
CA ILE A 20 -12.46 22.30 18.29
C ILE A 20 -12.13 21.39 19.50
N SER A 21 -12.91 21.46 20.58
CA SER A 21 -12.71 20.63 21.78
C SER A 21 -13.24 19.19 21.67
N LEU A 22 -14.08 18.92 20.67
CA LEU A 22 -14.67 17.61 20.39
C LEU A 22 -13.65 16.47 20.14
N PRO A 23 -12.59 16.65 19.32
CA PRO A 23 -11.55 15.63 19.17
C PRO A 23 -10.81 15.34 20.47
N LEU A 24 -10.59 16.37 21.30
CA LEU A 24 -9.79 16.26 22.52
C LEU A 24 -10.53 15.54 23.66
N THR A 25 -11.85 15.57 23.66
CA THR A 25 -12.69 14.94 24.70
C THR A 25 -13.07 13.49 24.37
N ARG A 26 -12.84 13.03 23.13
CA ARG A 26 -13.11 11.65 22.66
C ARG A 26 -11.90 10.71 22.75
N HIS A 27 -10.93 10.97 23.63
CA HIS A 27 -9.66 10.24 23.69
C HIS A 27 -9.57 8.91 24.49
N PRO A 28 -10.61 8.27 25.09
CA PRO A 28 -10.35 7.00 25.80
C PRO A 28 -10.11 5.80 24.85
N ALA A 29 -10.40 5.94 23.55
CA ALA A 29 -10.19 4.88 22.56
C ALA A 29 -8.88 5.01 21.76
N SER A 30 -8.39 6.23 21.49
CA SER A 30 -7.16 6.42 20.70
C SER A 30 -5.89 6.07 21.48
N GLU A 31 -5.88 6.28 22.80
CA GLU A 31 -4.71 5.96 23.64
C GLU A 31 -4.39 4.46 23.65
N LYS A 32 -5.44 3.62 23.71
CA LYS A 32 -5.29 2.15 23.65
C LYS A 32 -4.82 1.67 22.27
N LEU A 33 -5.26 2.30 21.19
CA LEU A 33 -4.85 1.93 19.83
C LEU A 33 -3.39 2.32 19.55
N VAL A 34 -2.95 3.50 19.99
CA VAL A 34 -1.56 3.95 19.81
C VAL A 34 -0.59 3.18 20.70
N ALA A 35 -0.98 2.87 21.95
CA ALA A 35 -0.16 2.03 22.84
C ALA A 35 0.02 0.61 22.28
N ASN A 36 -1.05 0.00 21.75
CA ASN A 36 -0.99 -1.33 21.15
C ASN A 36 -0.14 -1.34 19.85
N GLN A 37 -0.23 -0.27 19.06
CA GLN A 37 0.59 -0.11 17.85
C GLN A 37 2.08 0.02 18.20
N LYS A 38 2.42 0.82 19.22
CA LYS A 38 3.80 0.98 19.67
C LYS A 38 4.39 -0.32 20.25
N SER A 39 3.58 -1.14 20.93
CA SER A 39 4.03 -2.45 21.40
C SER A 39 4.22 -3.46 20.26
N ALA A 40 3.36 -3.44 19.24
CA ALA A 40 3.52 -4.30 18.07
C ALA A 40 4.81 -3.96 17.30
N ASP A 41 5.04 -2.67 17.05
CA ASP A 41 6.26 -2.19 16.37
C ASP A 41 7.54 -2.57 17.16
N ASP A 42 7.51 -2.50 18.50
CA ASP A 42 8.65 -2.89 19.35
C ASP A 42 8.95 -4.40 19.29
N ILE A 43 7.93 -5.26 19.20
CA ILE A 43 8.09 -6.71 19.01
C ILE A 43 8.71 -7.01 17.65
N ASP A 44 8.24 -6.35 16.59
CA ASP A 44 8.77 -6.52 15.23
C ASP A 44 10.22 -6.04 15.11
N HIS A 45 10.57 -4.92 15.76
CA HIS A 45 11.94 -4.44 15.84
C HIS A 45 12.86 -5.42 16.58
N LYS A 46 12.43 -5.95 17.73
CA LYS A 46 13.18 -6.96 18.48
C LYS A 46 13.39 -8.24 17.68
N ARG A 47 12.34 -8.72 17.00
CA ARG A 47 12.41 -9.90 16.12
C ARG A 47 13.39 -9.67 14.96
N SER A 48 13.30 -8.52 14.31
CA SER A 48 14.22 -8.13 13.21
C SER A 48 15.68 -8.10 13.69
N ALA A 49 15.93 -7.55 14.87
CA ALA A 49 17.27 -7.52 15.46
C ALA A 49 17.83 -8.94 15.71
N LEU A 50 16.99 -9.85 16.23
CA LEU A 50 17.41 -11.24 16.48
C LEU A 50 17.62 -12.04 15.19
N LEU A 51 16.84 -11.78 14.14
CA LEU A 51 17.06 -12.38 12.82
C LEU A 51 18.40 -11.95 12.22
N ALA A 52 18.76 -10.67 12.37
CA ALA A 52 20.06 -10.17 11.94
C ALA A 52 21.22 -10.81 12.72
N GLU A 53 21.06 -11.00 14.04
CA GLU A 53 22.08 -11.66 14.86
C GLU A 53 22.22 -13.16 14.50
N ARG A 54 21.12 -13.85 14.19
CA ARG A 54 21.16 -15.22 13.66
C ARG A 54 22.01 -15.28 12.39
N ASP A 55 21.74 -14.40 11.43
CA ASP A 55 22.45 -14.41 10.15
C ASP A 55 23.94 -14.12 10.34
N ARG A 56 24.27 -13.18 11.24
CA ARG A 56 25.65 -12.90 11.64
C ARG A 56 26.35 -14.12 12.22
N VAL A 57 25.72 -14.84 13.15
CA VAL A 57 26.30 -16.06 13.75
C VAL A 57 26.50 -17.16 12.71
N LEU A 58 25.55 -17.32 11.78
CA LEU A 58 25.68 -18.29 10.69
C LEU A 58 26.85 -17.96 9.75
N THR A 59 27.00 -16.68 9.37
CA THR A 59 28.15 -16.24 8.58
C THR A 59 29.47 -16.46 9.33
N ALA A 60 29.52 -16.16 10.63
CA ALA A 60 30.71 -16.37 11.45
C ALA A 60 31.09 -17.87 11.57
N LEU A 61 30.11 -18.76 11.75
CA LEU A 61 30.33 -20.21 11.75
C LEU A 61 30.87 -20.69 10.41
N GLN A 62 30.29 -20.20 9.32
CA GLN A 62 30.73 -20.55 7.96
C GLN A 62 32.16 -20.07 7.69
N GLU A 63 32.50 -18.84 8.09
CA GLU A 63 33.85 -18.29 7.96
C GLU A 63 34.87 -19.08 8.81
N LEU A 64 34.52 -19.44 10.04
CA LEU A 64 35.36 -20.27 10.90
C LEU A 64 35.62 -21.66 10.28
N ASP A 65 34.58 -22.29 9.74
CA ASP A 65 34.70 -23.60 9.07
C ASP A 65 35.59 -23.49 7.82
N PHE A 66 35.51 -22.38 7.07
CA PHE A 66 36.40 -22.12 5.94
C PHE A 66 37.85 -21.88 6.36
N ASP A 67 38.08 -21.10 7.41
CA ASP A 67 39.42 -20.83 7.91
C ASP A 67 40.10 -22.10 8.41
N GLN A 68 39.34 -23.03 9.01
CA GLN A 68 39.84 -24.35 9.37
C GLN A 68 40.13 -25.22 8.14
N ALA A 69 39.24 -25.24 7.15
CA ALA A 69 39.47 -25.97 5.91
C ALA A 69 40.71 -25.47 5.16
N LEU A 70 41.03 -24.17 5.26
CA LEU A 70 42.22 -23.54 4.70
C LEU A 70 43.47 -23.68 5.58
N GLY A 71 43.35 -24.23 6.79
CA GLY A 71 44.45 -24.39 7.74
C GLY A 71 44.99 -23.08 8.32
N LYS A 72 44.18 -22.01 8.33
CA LYS A 72 44.56 -20.71 8.92
C LYS A 72 44.50 -20.72 10.45
N ILE A 73 43.69 -21.61 11.02
CA ILE A 73 43.52 -21.76 12.46
C ILE A 73 44.05 -23.12 12.92
N PRO A 74 44.66 -23.19 14.12
CA PRO A 74 45.09 -24.45 14.71
C PRO A 74 43.91 -25.37 15.03
N ALA A 75 44.12 -26.69 14.92
CA ALA A 75 43.08 -27.69 15.14
C ALA A 75 42.61 -27.73 16.62
N GLU A 76 43.46 -27.31 17.54
CA GLU A 76 43.14 -27.18 18.96
C GLU A 76 42.17 -26.03 19.29
N ASP A 77 42.20 -24.93 18.53
CA ASP A 77 41.41 -23.72 18.82
C ASP A 77 40.03 -23.75 18.16
N TYR A 78 39.92 -24.41 17.01
CA TYR A 78 38.67 -24.56 16.26
C TYR A 78 37.48 -25.08 17.10
N PRO A 79 37.57 -26.21 17.85
CA PRO A 79 36.42 -26.75 18.56
C PRO A 79 35.91 -25.81 19.66
N VAL A 80 36.80 -25.06 20.31
CA VAL A 80 36.43 -24.09 21.35
C VAL A 80 35.66 -22.92 20.74
N GLN A 81 36.14 -22.35 19.64
CA GLN A 81 35.47 -21.23 18.97
C GLN A 81 34.12 -21.64 18.35
N ARG A 82 34.07 -22.83 17.75
CA ARG A 82 32.84 -23.35 17.12
C ARG A 82 31.75 -23.63 18.15
N THR A 83 32.11 -24.22 19.29
CA THR A 83 31.13 -24.47 20.36
C THR A 83 30.58 -23.17 20.94
N ALA A 84 31.41 -22.14 21.13
CA ALA A 84 30.96 -20.83 21.59
C ALA A 84 29.99 -20.13 20.61
N LEU A 85 30.25 -20.22 19.30
CA LEU A 85 29.34 -19.69 18.27
C LEU A 85 28.03 -20.50 18.20
N MET A 86 28.11 -21.83 18.36
CA MET A 86 26.93 -22.69 18.40
C MET A 86 26.02 -22.41 19.60
N THR A 87 26.60 -22.19 20.79
CA THR A 87 25.80 -21.83 21.98
C THR A 87 25.12 -20.49 21.78
N THR A 88 25.85 -19.50 21.24
CA THR A 88 25.30 -18.18 20.91
C THR A 88 24.14 -18.29 19.91
N GLY A 89 24.31 -19.06 18.83
CA GLY A 89 23.26 -19.30 17.84
C GLY A 89 22.03 -20.00 18.43
N ALA A 90 22.23 -21.01 19.29
CA ALA A 90 21.14 -21.68 19.99
C ALA A 90 20.36 -20.73 20.92
N ASP A 91 21.04 -19.80 21.57
CA ASP A 91 20.41 -18.81 22.44
C ASP A 91 19.58 -17.79 21.63
N VAL A 92 20.09 -17.32 20.48
CA VAL A 92 19.34 -16.44 19.58
C VAL A 92 18.10 -17.14 19.02
N LEU A 93 18.22 -18.40 18.60
CA LEU A 93 17.08 -19.20 18.13
C LEU A 93 16.03 -19.37 19.23
N ARG A 94 16.46 -19.64 20.48
CA ARG A 94 15.53 -19.73 21.62
C ARG A 94 14.79 -18.41 21.88
N GLN A 95 15.45 -17.27 21.70
CA GLN A 95 14.82 -15.95 21.83
C GLN A 95 13.81 -15.69 20.70
N LEU A 96 14.12 -16.12 19.47
CA LEU A 96 13.19 -16.06 18.35
C LEU A 96 11.97 -16.96 18.56
N ASP A 97 12.15 -18.17 19.10
CA ASP A 97 11.06 -19.08 19.43
C ASP A 97 10.15 -18.50 20.53
N GLN A 98 10.72 -17.81 21.52
CA GLN A 98 9.96 -17.09 22.56
C GLN A 98 9.11 -15.94 22.00
N LEU A 99 9.59 -15.28 20.94
CA LEU A 99 8.82 -14.26 20.21
C LEU A 99 7.76 -14.89 19.27
N GLY A 100 7.83 -16.22 19.08
CA GLY A 100 6.89 -17.01 18.30
C GLY A 100 6.97 -16.75 16.78
N PRO A 101 6.59 -17.73 15.95
CA PRO A 101 6.26 -17.47 14.56
C PRO A 101 4.94 -16.71 14.51
N GLY A 102 5.01 -15.40 14.80
CA GLY A 102 3.89 -14.45 14.76
C GLY A 102 2.49 -15.06 14.75
N ASP A 103 1.94 -15.36 15.93
CA ASP A 103 0.50 -15.20 16.16
C ASP A 103 0.18 -13.70 16.16
N GLY A 104 0.51 -13.04 15.04
CA GLY A 104 0.11 -11.68 14.68
C GLY A 104 -1.35 -11.67 14.26
N SER A 105 -2.22 -12.20 15.12
CA SER A 105 -3.64 -11.86 15.11
C SER A 105 -3.75 -10.41 15.56
N GLY A 106 -3.50 -9.49 14.64
CA GLY A 106 -3.43 -8.08 14.98
C GLY A 106 -2.83 -7.20 13.90
N SER A 107 -3.28 -7.30 12.65
CA SER A 107 -3.06 -6.26 11.62
C SER A 107 -1.59 -5.87 11.47
N SER A 108 -0.79 -6.73 10.84
CA SER A 108 0.57 -6.38 10.40
C SER A 108 0.56 -5.08 9.59
N ALA A 109 1.69 -4.37 9.54
CA ALA A 109 1.87 -3.25 8.62
C ALA A 109 1.52 -3.68 7.18
N GLU A 110 1.86 -4.91 6.79
CA GLU A 110 1.42 -5.57 5.56
C GLU A 110 -0.11 -5.66 5.45
N ASP A 111 -0.82 -6.11 6.48
CA ASP A 111 -2.30 -6.20 6.45
C ASP A 111 -2.95 -4.81 6.31
N ARG A 112 -2.37 -3.79 6.93
CA ARG A 112 -2.83 -2.39 6.81
C ARG A 112 -2.58 -1.85 5.40
N LEU A 113 -1.41 -2.16 4.84
CA LEU A 113 -1.05 -1.81 3.47
C LEU A 113 -1.99 -2.52 2.49
N GLU A 114 -2.25 -3.81 2.68
CA GLU A 114 -3.19 -4.58 1.87
C GLU A 114 -4.61 -4.04 1.97
N ALA A 115 -5.09 -3.70 3.18
CA ALA A 115 -6.39 -3.08 3.37
C ALA A 115 -6.50 -1.70 2.70
N ALA A 116 -5.47 -0.86 2.82
CA ALA A 116 -5.42 0.44 2.15
C ALA A 116 -5.38 0.31 0.62
N VAL A 117 -4.64 -0.68 0.09
CA VAL A 117 -4.60 -0.99 -1.34
C VAL A 117 -5.94 -1.55 -1.82
N ALA A 118 -6.59 -2.42 -1.05
CA ALA A 118 -7.91 -2.96 -1.37
C ALA A 118 -8.96 -1.84 -1.44
N ALA A 119 -8.98 -0.92 -0.45
CA ALA A 119 -9.86 0.25 -0.46
C ALA A 119 -9.60 1.14 -1.69
N ARG A 120 -8.33 1.39 -2.03
CA ARG A 120 -7.98 2.19 -3.21
C ARG A 120 -8.39 1.49 -4.52
N ARG A 121 -8.30 0.16 -4.60
CA ARG A 121 -8.78 -0.61 -5.75
C ARG A 121 -10.31 -0.56 -5.88
N THR A 122 -11.06 -0.59 -4.78
CA THR A 122 -12.52 -0.44 -4.84
C THR A 122 -12.92 0.97 -5.28
N ASP A 123 -12.20 2.01 -4.84
CA ASP A 123 -12.46 3.38 -5.25
C ASP A 123 -12.17 3.57 -6.74
N VAL A 124 -11.03 3.08 -7.23
CA VAL A 124 -10.69 3.12 -8.65
C VAL A 124 -11.69 2.32 -9.50
N ARG A 125 -12.13 1.14 -9.02
CA ARG A 125 -13.17 0.33 -9.70
C ARG A 125 -14.51 1.06 -9.77
N ARG A 126 -14.89 1.77 -8.70
CA ARG A 126 -16.13 2.56 -8.63
C ARG A 126 -16.08 3.79 -9.55
N ILE A 127 -14.94 4.48 -9.58
CA ILE A 127 -14.70 5.60 -10.52
C ILE A 127 -14.72 5.09 -11.97
N ALA A 128 -14.10 3.94 -12.26
CA ALA A 128 -14.12 3.34 -13.58
C ALA A 128 -15.53 2.94 -14.02
N ASN A 129 -16.32 2.29 -13.16
CA ASN A 129 -17.69 1.91 -13.50
C ASN A 129 -18.58 3.14 -13.76
N ASN A 130 -18.56 4.15 -12.87
CA ASN A 130 -19.36 5.36 -13.06
C ASN A 130 -18.89 6.19 -14.26
N GLY A 131 -17.57 6.24 -14.51
CA GLY A 131 -16.99 6.96 -15.63
C GLY A 131 -17.17 6.27 -16.99
N MET A 132 -17.29 4.94 -17.02
CA MET A 132 -17.61 4.18 -18.24
C MET A 132 -19.02 4.51 -18.73
N ASP A 133 -20.01 4.60 -17.84
CA ASP A 133 -21.39 4.94 -18.21
C ASP A 133 -21.49 6.36 -18.82
N ASP A 134 -20.83 7.34 -18.19
CA ASP A 134 -20.77 8.72 -18.71
C ASP A 134 -19.99 8.80 -20.04
N LEU A 135 -18.89 8.04 -20.17
CA LEU A 135 -18.11 7.99 -21.40
C LEU A 135 -18.90 7.34 -22.55
N GLU A 136 -19.62 6.25 -22.30
CA GLU A 136 -20.48 5.60 -23.29
C GLU A 136 -21.62 6.52 -23.74
N LEU A 137 -22.24 7.25 -22.81
CA LEU A 137 -23.25 8.28 -23.12
C LEU A 137 -22.66 9.39 -24.00
N ALA A 138 -21.45 9.88 -23.68
CA ALA A 138 -20.77 10.89 -24.49
C ALA A 138 -20.40 10.39 -25.89
N ILE A 139 -19.94 9.15 -26.02
CA ILE A 139 -19.65 8.52 -27.32
C ILE A 139 -20.94 8.31 -28.11
N ALA A 140 -22.02 7.87 -27.47
CA ALA A 140 -23.33 7.69 -28.12
C ALA A 140 -23.90 9.02 -28.62
N ALA A 141 -23.81 10.09 -27.82
CA ALA A 141 -24.22 11.44 -28.22
C ALA A 141 -23.44 11.92 -29.45
N ARG A 142 -22.11 11.78 -29.43
CA ARG A 142 -21.25 12.16 -30.55
C ARG A 142 -21.48 11.31 -31.81
N ARG A 143 -21.77 10.01 -31.66
CA ARG A 143 -22.14 9.13 -32.79
C ARG A 143 -23.47 9.54 -33.42
N ARG A 144 -24.45 9.98 -32.61
CA ARG A 144 -25.74 10.49 -33.10
C ARG A 144 -25.57 11.82 -33.84
N GLU A 145 -24.74 12.73 -33.32
CA GLU A 145 -24.43 14.00 -34.00
C GLU A 145 -23.75 13.79 -35.36
N ARG A 146 -22.87 12.77 -35.48
CA ARG A 146 -22.17 12.43 -36.73
C ARG A 146 -22.93 11.48 -37.65
N GLN A 147 -24.16 11.08 -37.32
CA GLN A 147 -24.95 10.21 -38.19
C GLN A 147 -25.61 11.04 -39.29
N GLU A 148 -24.79 11.66 -40.15
CA GLU A 148 -25.26 12.37 -41.33
C GLU A 148 -25.79 11.41 -42.40
N LYS A 149 -26.64 11.92 -43.31
CA LYS A 149 -27.16 11.13 -44.43
C LYS A 149 -26.01 10.69 -45.33
N SER A 150 -25.99 9.41 -45.71
CA SER A 150 -25.01 8.85 -46.63
C SER A 150 -25.00 9.63 -47.95
N ALA A 151 -23.81 10.10 -48.34
CA ALA A 151 -23.56 10.92 -49.52
C ALA A 151 -23.36 10.12 -50.80
N GLY A 152 -23.17 8.81 -50.67
CA GLY A 152 -22.84 7.92 -51.78
C GLY A 152 -22.14 6.66 -51.28
N PHE A 153 -21.49 5.94 -52.20
CA PHE A 153 -20.74 4.72 -51.93
C PHE A 153 -19.29 4.88 -52.35
N CYS A 154 -18.37 4.27 -51.59
CA CYS A 154 -16.94 4.26 -51.91
C CYS A 154 -16.69 3.57 -53.26
N PRO A 155 -15.94 4.20 -54.19
CA PRO A 155 -15.70 3.63 -55.52
C PRO A 155 -14.83 2.35 -55.50
N LYS A 156 -14.08 2.10 -54.42
CA LYS A 156 -13.19 0.94 -54.31
C LYS A 156 -13.83 -0.26 -53.61
N CYS A 157 -14.61 -0.04 -52.56
CA CYS A 157 -15.16 -1.13 -51.72
C CYS A 157 -16.69 -1.17 -51.65
N GLY A 158 -17.38 -0.16 -52.21
CA GLY A 158 -18.85 -0.12 -52.26
C GLY A 158 -19.54 0.18 -50.94
N ASN A 159 -18.83 0.48 -49.84
CA ASN A 159 -19.47 0.85 -48.57
C ASN A 159 -20.00 2.29 -48.57
N PRO A 160 -21.09 2.57 -47.83
CA PRO A 160 -21.66 3.91 -47.77
C PRO A 160 -20.68 4.89 -47.12
N ALA A 161 -20.49 6.03 -47.77
CA ALA A 161 -19.65 7.13 -47.32
C ALA A 161 -20.50 8.31 -46.82
N GLN A 162 -20.06 9.01 -45.79
CA GLN A 162 -20.70 10.24 -45.33
C GLN A 162 -20.15 11.46 -46.10
N ASN A 163 -20.93 12.56 -46.15
CA ASN A 163 -20.52 13.79 -46.85
C ASN A 163 -19.24 14.41 -46.26
N SER A 164 -19.01 14.18 -44.96
CA SER A 164 -17.86 14.69 -44.23
C SER A 164 -16.62 13.78 -44.29
N ASP A 165 -16.71 12.60 -44.92
CA ASP A 165 -15.62 11.63 -44.93
C ASP A 165 -14.60 11.94 -46.04
N VAL A 166 -13.37 12.30 -45.66
CA VAL A 166 -12.24 12.47 -46.59
C VAL A 166 -11.63 11.11 -47.00
N PHE A 167 -11.82 10.09 -46.15
CA PHE A 167 -11.34 8.73 -46.37
C PHE A 167 -12.44 7.73 -46.00
N CYS A 168 -12.52 6.62 -46.74
CA CYS A 168 -13.44 5.54 -46.45
C CYS A 168 -13.07 4.87 -45.12
N SER A 169 -14.01 4.88 -44.17
CA SER A 169 -13.85 4.27 -42.85
C SER A 169 -13.63 2.75 -42.88
N HIS A 170 -13.91 2.07 -44.00
CA HIS A 170 -13.72 0.63 -44.16
C HIS A 170 -12.42 0.23 -44.87
N CYS A 171 -12.07 0.89 -45.98
CA CYS A 171 -10.92 0.51 -46.82
C CYS A 171 -9.81 1.56 -46.88
N GLY A 172 -9.95 2.68 -46.17
CA GLY A 172 -8.96 3.76 -46.05
C GLY A 172 -8.70 4.55 -47.33
N THR A 173 -9.46 4.30 -48.40
CA THR A 173 -9.29 5.00 -49.69
C THR A 173 -9.90 6.39 -49.61
N THR A 174 -9.21 7.38 -50.16
CA THR A 174 -9.72 8.76 -50.27
C THR A 174 -11.03 8.78 -51.06
N LEU A 175 -12.05 9.45 -50.52
CA LEU A 175 -13.40 9.51 -51.10
C LEU A 175 -13.60 10.75 -51.97
#